data_AF-A0A665WXN9-F1
#
_entry.id   AF-A0A665WXN9-F1
#
_cell.length_a   1.000
_cell.length_b   1.000
_cell.length_c   1.000
_cell.angle_alpha   90.00
_cell.angle_beta   90.00
_cell.angle_gamma   90.00
#
_symmetry.space_group_name_H-M   'P 1'
#
loop_
_entity.id
_entity.type
_entity.pdbx_description
1 polymer ?
#
loop_
_entity_poly.entity_id
_entity_poly.type
_entity_poly.pdbx_seq_one_letter_code
_entity_poly.pdbx_strand_id
1 'polypeptide(L)'
;MTLFGVPQSPAQLVKIRSIAKSIQQFESKGDFAFFTCAEYCPEAERLITGGSDGLIRVWFTHKTALCEYALKGHQKPVIDIVCNNQDKLIVSLSTDFNVRLWTEHGCPLMKCLRTREISF
;
A
#
# COMPACT_ATOMS: atom_id res chain seq x y z
N MET A 1 -53.48 -8.10 -47.12
CA MET A 1 -53.78 -7.45 -45.83
C MET A 1 -52.47 -7.31 -45.08
N THR A 2 -51.88 -6.12 -45.16
CA THR A 2 -50.58 -5.78 -44.58
C THR A 2 -50.76 -5.49 -43.10
N LEU A 3 -49.97 -6.09 -42.22
CA LEU A 3 -49.84 -5.60 -40.85
C LEU A 3 -48.37 -5.55 -40.44
N PHE A 4 -48.01 -4.40 -39.90
CA PHE A 4 -46.69 -3.82 -39.80
C PHE A 4 -45.78 -4.57 -38.82
N GLY A 5 -44.57 -4.90 -39.27
CA GLY A 5 -43.46 -5.24 -38.38
C GLY A 5 -42.99 -3.97 -37.67
N VAL A 6 -43.15 -3.90 -36.36
CA VAL A 6 -42.50 -2.89 -35.52
C VAL A 6 -41.01 -3.27 -35.43
N PRO A 7 -40.06 -2.40 -35.81
CA PRO A 7 -38.66 -2.66 -35.55
C PRO A 7 -38.42 -2.52 -34.05
N GLN A 8 -38.07 -3.62 -33.39
CA GLN A 8 -37.53 -3.58 -32.03
C GLN A 8 -36.19 -2.84 -32.12
N SER A 9 -36.16 -1.58 -31.69
CA SER A 9 -34.91 -0.85 -31.48
C SER A 9 -34.09 -1.65 -30.46
N PRO A 10 -32.82 -1.99 -30.71
CA PRO A 10 -31.99 -2.51 -29.65
C PRO A 10 -31.82 -1.35 -28.66
N ALA A 11 -32.51 -1.44 -27.52
CA ALA A 11 -32.28 -0.56 -26.40
C ALA A 11 -30.78 -0.52 -26.18
N GLN A 12 -30.18 0.67 -26.32
CA GLN A 12 -28.80 0.88 -25.96
C GLN A 12 -28.65 0.45 -24.51
N LEU A 13 -28.02 -0.71 -24.32
CA LEU A 13 -27.63 -1.18 -23.01
C LEU A 13 -26.62 -0.18 -22.46
N VAL A 14 -27.07 0.73 -21.60
CA VAL A 14 -26.17 1.41 -20.67
C VAL A 14 -25.63 0.30 -19.79
N LYS A 15 -24.42 -0.16 -20.10
CA LYS A 15 -23.66 -1.09 -19.26
C LYS A 15 -23.24 -0.29 -18.03
N ILE A 16 -24.13 -0.25 -17.04
CA ILE A 16 -23.81 0.27 -15.71
C ILE A 16 -22.65 -0.60 -15.22
N ARG A 17 -21.44 -0.05 -15.20
CA ARG A 17 -20.29 -0.69 -14.55
C ARG A 17 -20.68 -0.83 -13.10
N SER A 18 -20.99 -2.06 -12.69
CA SER A 18 -21.15 -2.42 -11.29
C SER A 18 -19.99 -1.81 -10.50
N ILE A 19 -20.28 -0.83 -9.64
CA ILE A 19 -19.31 -0.25 -8.72
C ILE A 19 -19.23 -1.16 -7.49
N ALA A 20 -19.14 -2.48 -7.70
CA ALA A 20 -18.70 -3.38 -6.66
C ALA A 20 -17.21 -3.09 -6.46
N LYS A 21 -16.90 -2.04 -5.69
CA LYS A 21 -15.56 -1.82 -5.15
C LYS A 21 -15.25 -3.03 -4.31
N SER A 22 -14.49 -3.96 -4.88
CA SER A 22 -13.89 -5.07 -4.16
C SER A 22 -13.00 -4.48 -3.07
N ILE A 23 -13.34 -4.73 -1.81
CA ILE A 23 -12.43 -4.47 -0.70
C ILE A 23 -11.28 -5.46 -0.84
N GLN A 24 -10.07 -4.97 -1.03
CA GLN A 24 -8.87 -5.80 -0.95
C GLN A 24 -8.41 -5.83 0.51
N GLN A 25 -8.29 -7.04 1.07
CA GLN A 25 -7.86 -7.26 2.45
C GLN A 25 -6.40 -7.70 2.48
N PHE A 26 -5.58 -7.03 3.30
CA PHE A 26 -4.16 -7.32 3.48
C PHE A 26 -3.92 -7.89 4.87
N GLU A 27 -3.34 -9.08 4.96
CA GLU A 27 -3.10 -9.78 6.23
C GLU A 27 -1.64 -10.19 6.35
N SER A 28 -1.06 -9.96 7.53
CA SER A 28 0.28 -10.45 7.82
C SER A 28 0.18 -11.88 8.36
N LYS A 29 0.93 -12.82 7.77
CA LYS A 29 0.98 -14.19 8.29
C LYS A 29 1.71 -14.21 9.63
N GLY A 30 1.01 -14.58 10.69
CA GLY A 30 1.63 -15.13 11.91
C GLY A 30 1.95 -14.17 13.06
N ASP A 31 1.42 -12.95 13.13
CA ASP A 31 1.65 -12.06 14.28
C ASP A 31 0.39 -11.31 14.73
N PHE A 32 0.17 -11.23 16.05
CA PHE A 32 -0.92 -10.49 16.73
C PHE A 32 -0.64 -8.98 16.80
N ALA A 33 0.07 -8.42 15.82
CA ALA A 33 0.41 -7.01 15.81
C ALA A 33 -0.71 -6.18 15.16
N PHE A 34 -1.14 -5.12 15.84
CA PHE A 34 -2.09 -4.16 15.28
C PHE A 34 -1.37 -3.26 14.28
N PHE A 35 -2.02 -2.97 13.15
CA PHE A 35 -1.58 -1.90 12.28
C PHE A 35 -1.89 -0.55 12.93
N THR A 36 -0.88 0.29 13.06
CA THR A 36 -0.97 1.59 13.73
C THR A 36 -1.13 2.74 12.75
N CYS A 37 -0.62 2.58 11.53
CA CYS A 37 -0.66 3.58 10.47
C CYS A 37 -0.57 2.89 9.09
N ALA A 38 -1.02 3.57 8.05
CA ALA A 38 -0.94 3.09 6.69
C ALA A 38 -0.83 4.25 5.69
N GLU A 39 -0.12 4.02 4.60
CA GLU A 39 0.02 4.98 3.51
C GLU A 39 0.01 4.28 2.16
N TYR A 40 -0.69 4.88 1.20
CA TYR A 40 -0.80 4.37 -0.15
C TYR A 40 0.12 5.14 -1.10
N CYS A 41 0.98 4.40 -1.79
CA CYS A 41 1.90 4.88 -2.81
C CYS A 41 1.41 4.42 -4.20
N PRO A 42 0.61 5.24 -4.91
CA PRO A 42 -0.01 4.82 -6.17
C PRO A 42 1.01 4.58 -7.28
N GLU A 43 2.04 5.44 -7.39
CA GLU A 43 3.06 5.35 -8.45
C GLU A 43 3.91 4.08 -8.35
N ALA A 44 4.11 3.56 -7.14
CA ALA A 44 4.81 2.30 -6.94
C ALA A 44 3.85 1.10 -6.81
N GLU A 45 2.54 1.32 -6.93
CA GLU A 45 1.48 0.32 -6.69
C GLU A 45 1.66 -0.42 -5.36
N ARG A 46 2.01 0.33 -4.31
CA ARG A 46 2.33 -0.19 -2.99
C ARG A 46 1.41 0.39 -1.92
N LEU A 47 0.99 -0.47 -1.01
CA LEU A 47 0.51 -0.07 0.31
C LEU A 47 1.67 -0.27 1.29
N ILE A 48 1.85 0.66 2.22
CA ILE A 48 2.84 0.59 3.29
C ILE A 48 2.08 0.66 4.61
N THR A 49 2.34 -0.26 5.54
CA THR A 49 1.68 -0.27 6.86
C THR A 49 2.71 -0.35 7.98
N GLY A 50 2.48 0.41 9.04
CA GLY A 50 3.26 0.34 10.28
C GLY A 50 2.56 -0.53 11.31
N GLY A 51 3.33 -1.28 12.10
CA GLY A 51 2.82 -2.18 13.12
C GLY A 51 3.23 -1.81 14.54
N SER A 52 2.45 -2.29 15.52
CA SER A 52 2.78 -2.24 16.94
C SER A 52 4.02 -3.08 17.31
N ASP A 53 4.41 -4.00 16.43
CA ASP A 53 5.62 -4.81 16.52
C ASP A 53 6.89 -4.08 16.02
N GLY A 54 6.77 -2.81 15.60
CA GLY A 54 7.88 -2.04 15.07
C GLY A 54 8.26 -2.41 13.62
N LEU A 55 7.47 -3.26 12.95
CA LEU A 55 7.68 -3.59 11.55
C LEU A 55 6.94 -2.59 10.65
N ILE A 56 7.55 -2.30 9.51
CA ILE A 56 6.88 -1.66 8.38
C ILE A 56 6.69 -2.72 7.32
N ARG A 57 5.47 -2.95 6.85
CA ARG A 57 5.15 -3.97 5.85
C ARG A 57 4.81 -3.30 4.53
N VAL A 58 5.34 -3.85 3.44
CA VAL A 58 5.12 -3.37 2.08
C VAL A 58 4.30 -4.41 1.31
N TRP A 59 3.26 -3.94 0.65
CA TRP A 59 2.27 -4.77 -0.05
C TRP A 59 2.13 -4.28 -1.48
N PHE A 60 2.09 -5.19 -2.46
CA PHE A 60 1.66 -4.84 -3.82
C PHE A 60 0.14 -4.80 -3.90
N THR A 61 -0.43 -3.72 -4.44
CA THR A 61 -1.88 -3.60 -4.62
C THR A 61 -2.41 -4.27 -5.90
N HIS A 62 -1.52 -4.58 -6.85
CA HIS A 62 -1.86 -5.29 -8.09
C HIS A 62 -1.73 -6.82 -8.01
N LYS A 63 -1.07 -7.37 -6.98
CA LYS A 63 -0.93 -8.83 -6.76
C LYS A 63 -1.87 -9.28 -5.64
N THR A 64 -2.14 -10.59 -5.58
CA THR A 64 -2.79 -11.20 -4.40
C THR A 64 -2.13 -10.67 -3.13
N ALA A 65 -2.94 -10.22 -2.16
CA ALA A 65 -2.62 -9.40 -0.99
C ALA A 65 -1.57 -9.99 -0.01
N LEU A 66 -0.42 -10.36 -0.54
CA LEU A 66 0.70 -10.97 0.15
C LEU A 66 1.70 -9.86 0.44
N CYS A 67 2.07 -9.74 1.71
CA CYS A 67 3.18 -8.91 2.16
C CYS A 67 4.43 -9.31 1.36
N GLU A 68 5.02 -8.38 0.62
CA GLU A 68 6.22 -8.66 -0.19
C GLU A 68 7.42 -8.83 0.76
N TYR A 69 7.55 -7.90 1.70
CA TYR A 69 8.57 -7.92 2.74
C TYR A 69 8.22 -6.98 3.89
N ALA A 70 8.95 -7.12 4.99
CA ALA A 70 8.88 -6.24 6.15
C ALA A 70 10.23 -5.56 6.39
N LEU A 71 10.20 -4.26 6.63
CA LEU A 71 11.35 -3.46 7.01
C LEU A 71 11.54 -3.55 8.52
N LYS A 72 12.65 -4.15 8.91
CA LYS A 72 13.05 -4.32 10.31
C LYS A 72 14.00 -3.20 10.70
N GLY A 73 13.71 -2.52 11.81
CA GLY A 73 14.63 -1.51 12.32
C GLY A 73 14.11 -0.75 13.53
N HIS A 74 12.82 -0.41 13.57
CA HIS A 74 12.23 0.17 14.78
C HIS A 74 12.16 -0.88 15.89
N GLN A 75 12.44 -0.44 17.12
CA GLN A 75 12.42 -1.33 18.30
C GLN A 75 11.11 -1.25 19.09
N LYS A 76 10.20 -0.38 18.68
CA LYS A 76 8.92 -0.10 19.31
C LYS A 76 7.87 0.27 18.25
N PRO A 77 6.57 0.37 18.58
CA PRO A 77 5.52 0.69 17.61
C PRO A 77 5.87 1.82 16.65
N VAL A 78 5.63 1.57 15.36
CA VAL A 78 5.63 2.62 14.34
C VAL A 78 4.40 3.48 14.57
N ILE A 79 4.53 4.80 14.57
CA ILE A 79 3.42 5.72 14.83
C ILE A 79 2.90 6.36 13.55
N ASP A 80 3.77 6.55 12.57
CA ASP A 80 3.42 7.21 11.32
C ASP A 80 4.41 6.84 10.20
N ILE A 81 3.94 6.97 8.96
CA ILE A 81 4.69 6.69 7.73
C ILE A 81 4.36 7.79 6.71
N VAL A 82 5.40 8.28 6.03
CA VAL A 82 5.29 9.22 4.91
C VAL A 82 6.10 8.69 3.72
N CYS A 83 5.52 8.73 2.52
CA CYS A 83 6.16 8.30 1.28
C CYS A 83 6.48 9.50 0.38
N ASN A 84 7.69 9.51 -0.17
CA ASN A 84 8.06 10.41 -1.25
C ASN A 84 8.23 9.57 -2.52
N ASN A 85 7.26 9.71 -3.42
CA ASN A 85 7.22 8.95 -4.68
C ASN A 85 8.34 9.34 -5.65
N GLN A 86 8.80 10.59 -5.61
CA GLN A 86 9.82 11.10 -6.52
C GLN A 86 11.17 10.43 -6.26
N ASP A 87 11.57 10.36 -5.00
CA ASP A 87 12.88 9.85 -4.59
C ASP A 87 12.81 8.39 -4.11
N LYS A 88 11.62 7.78 -4.16
CA LYS A 88 11.33 6.42 -3.66
C LYS A 88 11.77 6.23 -2.21
N LEU A 89 11.47 7.24 -1.39
CA LEU A 89 11.81 7.26 0.02
C LEU A 89 10.58 6.95 0.87
N ILE A 90 10.79 6.20 1.95
CA ILE A 90 9.82 6.09 3.04
C ILE A 90 10.45 6.72 4.27
N VAL A 91 9.71 7.56 4.97
CA VAL A 91 10.07 8.07 6.29
C VAL A 91 9.12 7.44 7.29
N SER A 92 9.66 6.95 8.41
CA SER A 92 8.86 6.36 9.47
C SER A 92 9.24 6.90 10.84
N LEU A 93 8.22 7.12 11.65
CA LEU A 93 8.32 7.59 13.03
C LEU A 93 7.95 6.43 13.97
N SER A 94 8.56 6.39 15.15
CA SER A 94 8.27 5.36 16.15
C SER A 94 8.41 5.88 17.56
N THR A 95 7.71 5.20 18.48
CA THR A 95 7.89 5.39 19.93
C THR A 95 9.29 4.98 20.43
N ASP A 96 10.16 4.43 19.57
CA ASP A 96 11.58 4.20 19.85
C ASP A 96 12.46 5.46 19.78
N PHE A 97 11.83 6.63 19.68
CA PHE A 97 12.47 7.96 19.64
C PHE A 97 13.35 8.21 18.41
N ASN A 98 13.28 7.34 17.40
CA ASN A 98 14.08 7.49 16.19
C ASN A 98 13.17 7.65 14.97
N VAL A 99 13.60 8.53 14.07
CA VAL A 99 13.08 8.61 12.70
C VAL A 99 13.97 7.74 11.82
N ARG A 100 13.37 6.98 10.91
CA ARG A 100 14.12 6.17 9.95
C ARG A 100 13.71 6.56 8.54
N LEU A 101 14.70 6.69 7.68
CA LEU A 101 14.53 6.86 6.25
C LEU A 101 14.79 5.51 5.59
N TRP A 102 13.99 5.13 4.60
CA TRP A 102 14.15 3.89 3.85
C TRP A 102 14.26 4.19 2.37
N THR A 103 15.20 3.54 1.70
CA THR A 103 15.46 3.75 0.27
C THR A 103 15.44 2.43 -0.48
N GLU A 104 14.95 2.41 -1.72
CA GLU A 104 15.07 1.28 -2.64
C GLU A 104 16.50 1.22 -3.21
N HIS A 105 17.32 0.25 -2.79
CA HIS A 105 18.72 0.16 -3.26
C HIS A 105 18.89 -0.71 -4.50
N GLY A 106 18.23 -0.42 -5.62
CA GLY A 106 18.44 -1.11 -6.91
C GLY A 106 18.16 -2.64 -6.95
N CYS A 107 18.07 -3.27 -5.79
CA CYS A 107 17.47 -4.56 -5.50
C CYS A 107 16.02 -4.29 -5.03
N PRO A 108 15.12 -5.28 -5.08
CA PRO A 108 13.74 -5.11 -4.63
C PRO A 108 13.58 -4.85 -3.11
N LEU A 109 14.68 -4.73 -2.36
CA LEU A 109 14.72 -4.56 -0.91
C LEU A 109 15.02 -3.12 -0.52
N MET A 110 14.20 -2.58 0.38
CA MET A 110 14.45 -1.27 1.01
C MET A 110 15.39 -1.41 2.21
N LYS A 111 16.27 -0.42 2.40
CA LYS A 111 17.21 -0.35 3.55
C LYS A 111 16.97 0.91 4.37
N CYS A 112 17.15 0.78 5.68
CA CYS A 112 17.15 1.91 6.61
C CYS A 112 18.44 2.73 6.53
N LEU A 113 18.29 4.04 6.38
CA LEU A 113 19.25 5.07 6.75
C LEU A 113 18.85 5.65 8.11
N ARG A 114 19.80 5.74 9.04
CA ARG A 114 19.57 6.31 10.36
C ARG A 114 19.80 7.82 10.31
N THR A 115 18.92 8.61 10.91
CA THR A 115 19.06 10.08 10.92
C THR A 115 20.37 10.59 11.51
N ARG A 116 20.96 9.90 12.48
CA ARG A 116 22.30 10.20 13.04
C ARG A 116 23.47 9.96 12.07
N GLU A 117 23.23 9.30 10.94
CA GLU A 117 24.22 9.08 9.87
C GLU A 117 23.98 10.01 8.67
N ILE A 118 22.94 10.83 8.69
CA ILE A 118 22.64 11.83 7.65
C ILE A 118 23.23 13.16 8.12
N SER A 119 24.49 13.40 7.78
CA SER A 119 25.11 14.73 7.86
C SER A 119 24.66 15.56 6.65
N PHE A 120 24.06 16.72 6.90
CA PHE A 120 23.73 17.73 5.89
C PHE A 120 24.98 18.44 5.37
#